data_AF-C9RE17-F1
#
_entry.id   AF-C9RE17-F1
#
_cell.length_a   1.000
_cell.length_b   1.000
_cell.length_c   1.000
_cell.angle_alpha   90.00
_cell.angle_beta   90.00
_cell.angle_gamma   90.00
#
_symmetry.space_group_name_H-M   'P 1'
#
loop_
_entity.id
_entity.type
_entity.pdbx_description
1 polymer ?
#
loop_
_entity_poly.entity_id
_entity_poly.type
_entity_poly.pdbx_seq_one_letter_code
_entity_poly.pdbx_strand_id
1 'polypeptide(L)'
;MKEAKKDVDIKENLTKILENKIKIMILSKFRSIDEYNKEIFKDLSDEEMKNLEILYEKYLIHFNEKPNIKTEVNIDEDILKLLKETIDMERSLAKKLGPNFGIRQAVIHALSDDERLYYYLNKEK
;
A
#
# COMPACT_ATOMS: atom_id res chain seq x y z
N MET A 1 13.06 23.57 11.27
CA MET A 1 11.59 23.70 11.03
C MET A 1 11.13 23.10 9.70
N LYS A 2 11.79 23.34 8.55
CA LYS A 2 11.36 22.77 7.25
C LYS A 2 11.51 21.23 7.17
N GLU A 3 12.57 20.66 7.74
CA GLU A 3 12.81 19.20 7.73
C GLU A 3 11.83 18.43 8.63
N ALA A 4 11.60 18.90 9.86
CA ALA A 4 10.61 18.30 10.76
C ALA A 4 9.20 18.24 10.15
N LYS A 5 8.79 19.27 9.38
CA LYS A 5 7.50 19.28 8.68
C LYS A 5 7.45 18.29 7.51
N LYS A 6 8.58 18.05 6.85
CA LYS A 6 8.71 17.10 5.74
C LYS A 6 8.61 15.66 6.26
N ASP A 7 9.26 15.35 7.38
CA ASP A 7 9.21 14.01 7.96
C ASP A 7 7.82 13.65 8.49
N VAL A 8 7.07 14.63 9.04
CA VAL A 8 5.67 14.42 9.44
C VAL A 8 4.78 14.07 8.24
N ASP A 9 4.89 14.82 7.12
CA ASP A 9 4.12 14.53 5.90
C ASP A 9 4.48 13.15 5.31
N ILE A 10 5.76 12.75 5.34
CA ILE A 10 6.18 11.41 4.90
C ILE A 10 5.59 10.33 5.81
N LYS A 11 5.67 10.50 7.14
CA LYS A 11 5.09 9.56 8.12
C LYS A 11 3.61 9.38 7.92
N GLU A 12 2.85 10.47 7.75
CA GLU A 12 1.40 10.44 7.53
C GLU A 12 1.05 9.72 6.22
N ASN A 13 1.71 10.07 5.12
CA ASN A 13 1.47 9.42 3.82
C ASN A 13 1.81 7.92 3.87
N LEU A 14 2.95 7.55 4.46
CA LEU A 14 3.35 6.15 4.55
C LEU A 14 2.42 5.36 5.48
N THR A 15 2.01 5.94 6.61
CA THR A 15 1.02 5.32 7.49
C THR A 15 -0.29 5.07 6.75
N LYS A 16 -0.72 6.02 5.92
CA LYS A 16 -1.94 5.86 5.15
C LYS A 16 -1.84 4.80 4.05
N ILE A 17 -0.68 4.68 3.40
CA ILE A 17 -0.40 3.58 2.48
C ILE A 17 -0.49 2.24 3.22
N LEU A 18 0.15 2.09 4.38
CA LEU A 18 0.08 0.86 5.18
C LEU A 18 -1.38 0.51 5.54
N GLU A 19 -2.18 1.50 5.95
CA GLU A 19 -3.61 1.31 6.22
C GLU A 19 -4.38 0.79 5.00
N ASN A 20 -4.13 1.37 3.82
CA ASN A 20 -4.78 0.93 2.59
C ASN A 20 -4.35 -0.48 2.18
N LYS A 21 -3.05 -0.82 2.28
CA LYS A 21 -2.57 -2.18 1.99
C LYS A 21 -3.24 -3.23 2.88
N ILE A 22 -3.45 -2.93 4.16
CA ILE A 22 -4.21 -3.81 5.08
C ILE A 22 -5.65 -3.99 4.58
N LYS A 23 -6.32 -2.91 4.18
CA LYS A 23 -7.69 -2.98 3.66
C LYS A 23 -7.75 -3.81 2.38
N ILE A 24 -6.89 -3.50 1.40
CA ILE A 24 -6.85 -4.20 0.11
C ILE A 24 -6.57 -5.68 0.32
N MET A 25 -5.60 -6.03 1.17
CA MET A 25 -5.30 -7.41 1.55
C MET A 25 -6.54 -8.14 2.07
N ILE A 26 -7.24 -7.57 3.06
CA ILE A 26 -8.43 -8.19 3.67
C ILE A 26 -9.57 -8.31 2.65
N LEU A 27 -9.85 -7.24 1.90
CA LEU A 27 -10.93 -7.22 0.90
C LEU A 27 -10.68 -8.22 -0.22
N SER A 28 -9.44 -8.31 -0.69
CA SER A 28 -9.05 -9.24 -1.75
C SER A 28 -9.14 -10.69 -1.28
N LYS A 29 -8.83 -10.96 0.00
CA LYS A 29 -9.03 -12.28 0.59
C LYS A 29 -10.50 -12.70 0.58
N PHE A 30 -11.40 -11.82 1.01
CA PHE A 30 -12.84 -12.10 0.98
C PHE A 30 -13.36 -12.24 -0.45
N ARG A 31 -12.96 -11.33 -1.35
CA ARG A 31 -13.37 -11.37 -2.75
C ARG A 31 -12.93 -12.64 -3.46
N SER A 32 -11.72 -13.13 -3.18
CA SER A 32 -11.24 -14.40 -3.71
C SER A 32 -12.16 -15.55 -3.28
N ILE A 33 -12.58 -15.58 -2.01
CA ILE A 33 -13.49 -16.61 -1.48
C ILE A 33 -14.87 -16.52 -2.15
N ASP A 34 -15.43 -15.31 -2.26
CA ASP A 34 -16.74 -15.07 -2.89
C ASP A 34 -16.76 -15.47 -4.36
N GLU A 35 -15.63 -15.34 -5.06
CA GLU A 35 -15.45 -15.73 -6.46
C GLU A 35 -14.81 -17.13 -6.63
N TYR A 36 -15.05 -18.06 -5.69
CA TYR A 36 -14.61 -19.46 -5.75
C TYR A 36 -13.08 -19.65 -5.84
N ASN A 37 -12.34 -18.96 -4.98
CA ASN A 37 -10.87 -18.91 -4.92
C ASN A 37 -10.22 -18.36 -6.19
N LYS A 38 -10.77 -17.26 -6.72
CA LYS A 38 -10.21 -16.61 -7.89
C LYS A 38 -8.78 -16.14 -7.62
N GLU A 39 -7.87 -16.57 -8.48
CA GLU A 39 -6.42 -16.47 -8.29
C GLU A 39 -5.93 -15.02 -8.23
N ILE A 40 -6.44 -14.14 -9.10
CA ILE A 40 -5.99 -12.73 -9.14
C ILE A 40 -6.22 -11.98 -7.82
N PHE A 41 -7.31 -12.28 -7.10
CA PHE A 41 -7.57 -11.67 -5.79
C PHE A 41 -6.75 -12.31 -4.67
N LYS A 42 -6.38 -13.58 -4.82
CA LYS A 42 -5.43 -14.22 -3.91
C LYS A 42 -4.04 -13.62 -4.09
N ASP A 43 -3.59 -13.46 -5.33
CA ASP A 43 -2.31 -12.83 -5.67
C ASP A 43 -2.26 -11.39 -5.14
N LEU A 44 -3.33 -10.62 -5.32
CA LEU A 44 -3.43 -9.27 -4.76
C LEU A 44 -3.31 -9.29 -3.23
N SER A 45 -4.03 -10.19 -2.55
CA SER A 45 -3.92 -10.32 -1.09
C SER A 45 -2.50 -10.64 -0.63
N ASP A 46 -1.85 -11.61 -1.28
CA ASP A 46 -0.54 -12.10 -0.87
C ASP A 46 0.55 -11.04 -1.13
N GLU A 47 0.48 -10.31 -2.25
CA GLU A 47 1.45 -9.27 -2.58
C GLU A 47 1.27 -8.00 -1.73
N GLU A 48 0.03 -7.61 -1.42
CA GLU A 48 -0.24 -6.49 -0.51
C GLU A 48 0.26 -6.78 0.91
N MET A 49 0.12 -8.02 1.39
CA MET A 49 0.68 -8.44 2.68
C MET A 49 2.20 -8.33 2.69
N LYS A 50 2.87 -8.85 1.66
CA LYS A 50 4.33 -8.77 1.54
C LYS A 50 4.83 -7.32 1.48
N ASN A 51 4.16 -6.48 0.68
CA ASN A 51 4.52 -5.07 0.55
C ASN A 51 4.25 -4.29 1.83
N LEU A 52 3.15 -4.59 2.55
CA LEU A 52 2.87 -4.06 3.87
C LEU A 52 4.00 -4.36 4.87
N GLU A 53 4.44 -5.62 4.95
CA GLU A 53 5.50 -6.05 5.88
C GLU A 53 6.82 -5.29 5.62
N ILE A 54 7.23 -5.22 4.35
CA ILE A 54 8.46 -4.52 3.95
C ILE A 54 8.36 -3.03 4.29
N LEU A 55 7.25 -2.37 3.93
CA LEU A 55 7.07 -0.94 4.20
C LEU A 55 7.00 -0.65 5.70
N TYR A 56 6.37 -1.53 6.48
CA TYR A 56 6.32 -1.41 7.94
C TYR A 56 7.73 -1.53 8.56
N GLU A 57 8.52 -2.51 8.12
CA GLU A 57 9.92 -2.65 8.55
C GLU A 57 10.73 -1.39 8.24
N LYS A 58 10.61 -0.86 7.00
CA LYS A 58 11.30 0.37 6.61
C LYS A 58 10.82 1.58 7.39
N TYR A 59 9.54 1.66 7.75
CA TYR A 59 9.01 2.69 8.63
C TYR A 59 9.73 2.65 9.99
N LEU A 60 9.78 1.47 10.63
CA LEU A 60 10.42 1.31 11.94
C LEU A 60 11.90 1.70 11.90
N ILE A 61 12.64 1.22 10.91
CA ILE A 61 14.08 1.50 10.76
C ILE A 61 14.31 3.00 10.59
N HIS A 62 13.50 3.66 9.78
CA HIS A 62 13.76 5.05 9.40
C HIS A 62 13.29 6.05 10.48
N PHE A 63 12.14 5.82 11.09
CA PHE A 63 11.54 6.76 12.04
C PHE A 63 11.77 6.41 13.50
N ASN A 64 12.28 5.20 13.79
CA ASN A 64 12.50 4.68 15.13
C ASN A 64 11.26 4.76 16.04
N GLU A 65 10.08 4.59 15.44
CA GLU A 65 8.79 4.58 16.14
C GLU A 65 7.79 3.70 15.37
N LYS A 66 6.71 3.29 16.04
CA LYS A 66 5.64 2.52 15.42
C LYS A 66 4.66 3.45 14.67
N PRO A 67 4.22 3.09 13.46
CA PRO A 67 3.16 3.84 12.80
C PRO A 67 1.85 3.66 13.57
N ASN A 68 1.07 4.74 13.69
CA ASN A 68 -0.26 4.70 14.31
C ASN A 68 -1.30 4.27 13.28
N ILE A 69 -1.40 2.96 13.04
CA ILE A 69 -2.32 2.36 12.07
C ILE A 69 -3.69 2.15 12.70
N LYS A 70 -4.75 2.70 12.09
CA LYS A 70 -6.14 2.42 12.47
C LYS A 70 -6.99 2.23 11.21
N THR A 71 -7.40 1.00 10.95
CA THR A 71 -8.16 0.64 9.74
C THR A 71 -9.50 0.01 10.10
N GLU A 72 -10.56 0.49 9.45
CA GLU A 72 -11.88 -0.15 9.34
C GLU A 72 -12.05 -0.68 7.91
N VAL A 73 -12.61 -1.87 7.77
CA VAL A 73 -12.81 -2.55 6.49
C VAL A 73 -14.31 -2.67 6.21
N ASN A 74 -14.76 -2.07 5.11
CA ASN A 74 -16.10 -2.26 4.59
C ASN A 74 -16.05 -3.26 3.43
N ILE A 75 -16.69 -4.42 3.57
CA ILE A 75 -16.63 -5.51 2.57
C ILE A 75 -17.15 -5.10 1.18
N ASP A 76 -18.01 -4.09 1.10
CA ASP A 76 -18.58 -3.58 -0.15
C ASP A 76 -17.71 -2.47 -0.80
N GLU A 77 -16.55 -2.16 -0.22
CA GLU A 77 -15.63 -1.16 -0.74
C GLU A 77 -15.01 -1.60 -2.08
N ASP A 78 -14.93 -0.68 -3.04
CA ASP A 78 -14.36 -0.95 -4.37
C ASP A 78 -12.84 -1.09 -4.29
N ILE A 79 -12.37 -2.35 -4.34
CA ILE A 79 -10.95 -2.72 -4.31
C ILE A 79 -10.16 -1.99 -5.40
N LEU A 80 -10.70 -1.86 -6.61
CA LEU A 80 -9.98 -1.21 -7.72
C LEU A 80 -9.80 0.29 -7.46
N LYS A 81 -10.83 0.94 -6.92
CA LYS A 81 -10.74 2.36 -6.55
C LYS A 81 -9.71 2.56 -5.44
N LEU A 82 -9.74 1.73 -4.39
CA LEU A 82 -8.81 1.81 -3.27
C LEU A 82 -7.36 1.53 -3.70
N LEU A 83 -7.15 0.53 -4.55
CA LEU A 83 -5.85 0.22 -5.13
C LEU A 83 -5.34 1.39 -5.98
N LYS A 84 -6.20 2.01 -6.80
CA LYS A 84 -5.84 3.18 -7.59
C LYS A 84 -5.41 4.37 -6.74
N GLU A 85 -6.15 4.65 -5.67
CA GLU A 85 -5.80 5.71 -4.70
C GLU A 85 -4.44 5.43 -4.06
N THR A 86 -4.17 4.17 -3.69
CA THR A 86 -2.90 3.72 -3.09
C THR A 86 -1.72 3.91 -4.04
N ILE A 87 -1.87 3.50 -5.30
CA ILE A 87 -0.88 3.74 -6.38
C ILE A 87 -0.55 5.22 -6.52
N ASP A 88 -1.56 6.09 -6.50
CA ASP A 88 -1.34 7.52 -6.67
C ASP A 88 -0.62 8.13 -5.45
N MET A 89 -0.89 7.63 -4.25
CA MET A 89 -0.17 7.99 -3.02
C MET A 89 1.28 7.52 -3.06
N GLU A 90 1.55 6.27 -3.44
CA GLU A 90 2.91 5.72 -3.54
C GLU A 90 3.73 6.45 -4.60
N ARG A 91 3.14 6.76 -5.76
CA ARG A 91 3.80 7.54 -6.81
C ARG A 91 4.15 8.95 -6.32
N SER A 92 3.25 9.58 -5.58
CA SER A 92 3.49 10.90 -4.97
C SER A 92 4.62 10.82 -3.94
N LEU A 93 4.59 9.80 -3.07
CA LEU A 93 5.59 9.58 -2.04
C LEU A 93 6.97 9.31 -2.66
N ALA A 94 7.08 8.40 -3.63
CA ALA A 94 8.34 8.06 -4.31
C ALA A 94 9.00 9.27 -4.99
N LYS A 95 8.21 10.25 -5.46
CA LYS A 95 8.71 11.53 -6.01
C LYS A 95 9.19 12.49 -4.92
N LYS A 96 8.52 12.54 -3.77
CA LYS A 96 8.92 13.35 -2.61
C LYS A 96 10.18 12.82 -1.93
N LEU A 97 10.33 11.49 -1.92
CA LEU A 97 11.49 10.82 -1.34
C LEU A 97 12.72 11.00 -2.26
N GLY A 98 13.79 11.56 -1.70
CA GLY A 98 15.07 11.69 -2.42
C GLY A 98 15.76 10.33 -2.60
N PRO A 99 16.75 10.23 -3.50
CA PRO A 99 17.43 8.98 -3.83
C PRO A 99 18.14 8.31 -2.64
N ASN A 100 18.51 9.07 -1.61
CA ASN A 100 19.19 8.56 -0.41
C ASN A 100 18.23 8.16 0.73
N PHE A 101 16.92 8.19 0.47
CA PHE A 101 15.93 7.89 1.50
C PHE A 101 15.64 6.39 1.50
N GLY A 102 16.02 5.67 2.56
CA GLY A 102 15.98 4.21 2.63
C GLY A 102 14.59 3.57 2.41
N ILE A 103 13.51 4.34 2.62
CA ILE A 103 12.13 3.89 2.38
C ILE A 103 11.78 3.95 0.88
N ARG A 104 12.45 4.79 0.08
CA ARG A 104 12.08 5.06 -1.32
C ARG A 104 12.05 3.80 -2.18
N GLN A 105 13.05 2.93 -2.04
CA GLN A 105 13.12 1.72 -2.84
C GLN A 105 11.96 0.76 -2.54
N ALA A 106 11.59 0.63 -1.26
CA ALA A 106 10.44 -0.19 -0.87
C ALA A 106 9.12 0.38 -1.42
N VAL A 107 8.95 1.71 -1.39
CA VAL A 107 7.77 2.37 -1.98
C VAL A 107 7.71 2.17 -3.50
N ILE A 108 8.84 2.20 -4.20
CA ILE A 108 8.89 1.97 -5.66
C ILE A 108 8.54 0.52 -5.99
N HIS A 109 9.02 -0.45 -5.21
CA HIS A 109 8.68 -1.86 -5.41
C HIS A 109 7.19 -2.11 -5.20
N ALA A 110 6.65 -1.61 -4.09
CA ALA A 110 5.21 -1.69 -3.82
C ALA A 110 4.38 -1.07 -4.95
N LEU A 111 4.76 0.14 -5.40
CA LEU A 111 4.12 0.79 -6.54
C LEU A 111 4.13 -0.05 -7.81
N SER A 112 5.25 -0.71 -8.12
CA SER A 112 5.37 -1.55 -9.31
C SER A 112 4.46 -2.77 -9.24
N ASP A 113 4.35 -3.40 -8.07
CA ASP A 113 3.47 -4.56 -7.86
C ASP A 113 2.00 -4.17 -7.94
N ASP A 114 1.64 -3.06 -7.28
CA ASP A 114 0.28 -2.52 -7.27
C ASP A 114 -0.16 -2.10 -8.69
N GLU A 115 0.70 -1.41 -9.45
CA GLU A 115 0.41 -1.03 -10.85
C GLU A 115 0.20 -2.24 -11.75
N ARG A 116 1.01 -3.30 -11.56
CA ARG A 116 0.88 -4.56 -12.31
C ARG A 116 -0.47 -5.23 -12.01
N LEU A 117 -0.83 -5.39 -10.74
CA LEU A 117 -2.07 -6.04 -10.33
C LEU A 117 -3.30 -5.22 -10.74
N TYR A 118 -3.23 -3.90 -10.60
CA TYR A 118 -4.29 -2.99 -11.05
C TYR A 118 -4.56 -3.12 -12.55
N TYR A 119 -3.52 -3.24 -13.38
CA TYR A 119 -3.68 -3.47 -14.81
C TYR A 119 -4.46 -4.74 -15.13
N TYR A 120 -4.14 -5.87 -14.47
CA TYR A 120 -4.82 -7.14 -14.69
C TYR A 120 -6.27 -7.10 -14.21
N LEU A 121 -6.52 -6.60 -13.01
CA LEU A 121 -7.87 -6.47 -12.47
C LEU A 121 -8.77 -5.54 -13.30
N ASN A 122 -8.19 -4.47 -13.84
CA ASN A 122 -8.94 -3.53 -14.68
C ASN A 122 -9.20 -4.07 -16.10
N LYS A 123 -8.46 -5.09 -16.55
CA LYS A 123 -8.69 -5.79 -17.83
C LYS A 123 -9.78 -6.85 -17.78
N GLU A 124 -10.15 -7.31 -16.59
CA GLU A 124 -11.23 -8.30 -16.41
C GLU A 124 -12.63 -7.67 -16.38
N LYS A 125 -12.74 -6.35 -16.46
CA LYS A 125 -14.00 -5.62 -16.65
C LYS A 125 -14.35 -5.52 -18.14
#